data_AF-A0A453JXH1-F1
#
_entry.id   AF-A0A453JXH1-F1
#
_cell.length_a   1.000
_cell.length_b   1.000
_cell.length_c   1.000
_cell.angle_alpha   90.00
_cell.angle_beta   90.00
_cell.angle_gamma   90.00
#
_symmetry.space_group_name_H-M   'P 1'
#
loop_
_entity.id
_entity.type
_entity.pdbx_description
1 polymer ?
#
loop_
_entity_poly.entity_id
_entity_poly.type
_entity_poly.pdbx_seq_one_letter_code
_entity_poly.pdbx_strand_id
1 'polypeptide(L)'
;QVCLVDIGQGTPFISGLDLRPLRAAMYPEATVNQSLLLLNLRRPAARFALNRYHFWRPASFYKIYRYPFDSYDRIWQSYGDIAAWTNITTTANVDVSKASSFDAPPVVLRSAATPVNGTRLEFSWSPDTSQNNDSSSAAYLLLLYFAELQQLPGNVLRRFDILVDGASWNGSRSYTPKYLSAEVVEQVVVQGSGQHTVSLVATPDAILPPILNAFEIYSLRQMTELATNNGDAKAMMGIRTTYMLKKNWMGDPCAPKAFAWNGLNCSYSSSGPAWITALILSSSLLTGAVDPSFGDLKSLQYL
;
A
#
# COMPACT_ATOMS: atom_id res chain seq x y z
N GLN A 1 -7.80 12.48 8.92
CA GLN A 1 -8.95 13.30 8.49
C GLN A 1 -9.12 13.14 6.98
N VAL A 2 -10.34 13.14 6.46
CA VAL A 2 -10.60 13.08 5.01
C VAL A 2 -11.33 14.35 4.61
N CYS A 3 -10.84 15.04 3.58
CA CYS A 3 -11.39 16.30 3.09
C CYS A 3 -11.75 16.14 1.62
N LEU A 4 -12.92 16.64 1.23
CA LEU A 4 -13.31 16.75 -0.18
C LEU A 4 -13.17 18.23 -0.58
N VAL A 5 -12.37 18.49 -1.62
CA VAL A 5 -12.03 19.84 -2.06
C VAL A 5 -12.57 20.04 -3.47
N ASP A 6 -13.28 21.15 -3.69
CA ASP A 6 -13.72 21.56 -5.03
C ASP A 6 -12.52 22.14 -5.77
N ILE A 7 -12.19 21.54 -6.92
CA ILE A 7 -11.11 21.98 -7.80
C ILE A 7 -11.61 22.86 -8.96
N GLY A 8 -12.77 23.49 -8.78
CA GLY A 8 -13.45 24.29 -9.80
C GLY A 8 -14.31 23.45 -10.75
N GLN A 9 -14.67 22.23 -10.36
CA GLN A 9 -15.45 21.29 -11.17
C GLN A 9 -16.81 20.93 -10.53
N GLY A 10 -17.15 21.57 -9.41
CA GLY A 10 -18.45 21.44 -8.75
C GLY A 10 -18.36 20.82 -7.37
N THR A 11 -19.52 20.63 -6.73
CA THR A 11 -19.61 20.18 -5.34
C THR A 11 -19.06 18.75 -5.17
N PRO A 12 -17.97 18.56 -4.41
CA PRO A 12 -17.42 17.24 -4.14
C PRO A 12 -18.40 16.41 -3.31
N PHE A 13 -18.55 15.13 -3.64
CA PHE A 13 -19.34 14.20 -2.86
C PHE A 13 -18.64 12.84 -2.75
N ILE A 14 -18.94 12.11 -1.67
CA ILE A 14 -18.47 10.74 -1.43
C ILE A 14 -19.66 9.88 -1.02
N SER A 15 -19.82 8.71 -1.62
CA SER A 15 -20.93 7.80 -1.31
C SER A 15 -20.62 6.85 -0.14
N GLY A 16 -19.35 6.61 0.17
CA GLY A 16 -18.91 5.78 1.28
C GLY A 16 -17.41 5.89 1.53
N LEU A 17 -17.02 5.71 2.79
CA LEU A 17 -15.63 5.68 3.25
C LEU A 17 -15.45 4.50 4.21
N ASP A 18 -14.71 3.49 3.77
CA ASP A 18 -14.37 2.34 4.60
C ASP A 18 -12.96 2.51 5.18
N LEU A 19 -12.84 2.46 6.50
CA LEU A 19 -11.57 2.46 7.21
C LEU A 19 -11.35 1.07 7.83
N ARG A 20 -10.32 0.36 7.38
CA ARG A 20 -9.96 -0.98 7.87
C ARG A 20 -8.61 -0.90 8.60
N PRO A 21 -8.60 -0.89 9.95
CA PRO A 21 -7.36 -0.86 10.70
C PRO A 21 -6.52 -2.09 10.41
N LEU A 22 -5.23 -1.89 10.16
CA LEU A 22 -4.25 -2.97 10.02
C LEU A 22 -3.40 -3.05 11.29
N ARG A 23 -2.74 -4.20 11.48
CA ARG A 23 -1.75 -4.32 12.56
C ARG A 23 -0.56 -3.41 12.27
N ALA A 24 -0.10 -2.69 13.30
CA ALA A 24 0.99 -1.72 13.15
C ALA A 24 2.28 -2.30 12.53
N ALA A 25 2.59 -3.56 12.83
CA ALA A 25 3.77 -4.25 12.32
C ALA A 25 3.58 -4.92 10.95
N MET A 26 2.43 -4.73 10.29
CA MET A 26 2.10 -5.47 9.06
C MET A 26 2.90 -5.01 7.84
N TYR A 27 3.19 -3.71 7.75
CA TYR A 27 3.97 -3.12 6.67
C TYR A 27 4.94 -2.09 7.27
N PRO A 28 6.13 -2.53 7.73
CA PRO A 28 7.08 -1.66 8.44
C PRO A 28 7.62 -0.51 7.58
N GLU A 29 7.52 -0.60 6.26
CA GLU A 29 7.89 0.43 5.29
C GLU A 29 6.91 1.62 5.31
N ALA A 30 5.72 1.45 5.87
CA ALA A 30 4.81 2.57 6.14
C ALA A 30 5.29 3.33 7.39
N THR A 31 5.83 4.53 7.19
CA THR A 31 6.34 5.39 8.26
C THR A 31 5.60 6.72 8.27
N VAL A 32 5.87 7.56 9.26
CA VAL A 32 5.28 8.91 9.35
C VAL A 32 5.55 9.75 8.10
N ASN A 33 6.66 9.52 7.41
CA ASN A 33 7.08 10.28 6.22
C ASN A 33 6.93 9.49 4.93
N GLN A 34 6.43 8.24 4.99
CA GLN A 34 6.32 7.37 3.83
C GLN A 34 5.02 6.58 3.87
N SER A 35 4.16 6.82 2.88
CA SER A 35 2.94 6.05 2.67
C SER A 35 3.16 4.92 1.68
N LEU A 36 2.50 3.80 1.92
CA LEU A 36 2.38 2.71 0.96
C LEU A 36 1.03 2.83 0.25
N LEU A 37 1.08 2.96 -1.07
CA LEU A 37 -0.10 2.97 -1.93
C LEU A 37 -0.12 1.65 -2.68
N LEU A 38 -1.17 0.84 -2.47
CA LEU A 38 -1.33 -0.40 -3.23
C LEU A 38 -1.41 -0.04 -4.71
N LEU A 39 -0.50 -0.55 -5.53
CA LEU A 39 -0.31 -0.09 -6.90
C LEU A 39 -1.63 -0.18 -7.66
N ASN A 40 -2.02 0.94 -8.26
CA ASN A 40 -3.28 1.09 -8.97
C ASN A 40 -3.04 0.90 -10.47
N LEU A 41 -3.09 -0.36 -10.90
CA LEU A 41 -2.93 -0.76 -12.30
C LEU A 41 -3.93 -1.87 -12.63
N ARG A 42 -4.96 -1.52 -13.40
CA ARG A 42 -5.98 -2.48 -13.85
C ARG A 42 -5.41 -3.36 -14.95
N ARG A 43 -5.22 -4.65 -14.65
CA ARG A 43 -5.04 -5.66 -15.70
C ARG A 43 -6.38 -6.03 -16.36
N PRO A 44 -6.39 -6.50 -17.62
CA PRO A 44 -7.63 -6.82 -18.34
C PRO A 44 -8.54 -7.82 -17.59
N ALA A 45 -7.96 -8.81 -16.91
CA ALA A 45 -8.70 -9.81 -16.15
C ALA A 45 -9.10 -9.35 -14.73
N ALA A 46 -8.59 -8.21 -14.25
CA ALA A 46 -8.76 -7.75 -12.88
C ALA A 46 -10.08 -6.98 -12.71
N ARG A 47 -10.83 -7.29 -11.65
CA ARG A 47 -12.08 -6.59 -11.32
C ARG A 47 -11.80 -5.20 -10.77
N PHE A 48 -10.78 -5.10 -9.94
CA PHE A 48 -10.30 -3.86 -9.34
C PHE A 48 -8.92 -3.51 -9.90
N ALA A 49 -8.54 -2.25 -9.79
CA ALA A 49 -7.25 -1.79 -10.26
C ALA A 49 -6.10 -2.00 -9.24
N LEU A 50 -6.42 -2.41 -8.01
CA LEU A 50 -5.42 -2.70 -6.97
C LEU A 50 -4.56 -3.94 -7.26
N ASN A 51 -3.26 -3.88 -6.98
CA ASN A 51 -2.32 -4.97 -7.28
C ASN A 51 -2.06 -5.86 -6.07
N ARG A 52 -3.06 -6.66 -5.72
CA ARG A 52 -2.99 -7.76 -4.73
C ARG A 52 -3.67 -8.98 -5.32
N TYR A 53 -2.89 -10.02 -5.64
CA TYR A 53 -3.35 -11.13 -6.47
C TYR A 53 -3.12 -12.51 -5.87
N HIS A 54 -4.03 -13.43 -6.22
CA HIS A 54 -3.91 -14.87 -6.02
C HIS A 54 -4.05 -15.62 -7.36
N PHE A 55 -3.69 -16.91 -7.39
CA PHE A 55 -3.62 -17.70 -8.63
C PHE A 55 -4.56 -18.90 -8.67
N TRP A 56 -5.76 -18.75 -8.10
CA TRP A 56 -6.80 -19.77 -8.22
C TRP A 56 -7.38 -19.78 -9.64
N ARG A 57 -7.66 -20.98 -10.16
CA ARG A 57 -8.23 -21.20 -11.49
C ARG A 57 -9.44 -22.14 -11.46
N PRO A 58 -10.42 -21.96 -12.36
CA PRO A 58 -10.51 -20.87 -13.33
C PRO A 58 -10.81 -19.53 -12.65
N ALA A 59 -10.27 -18.44 -13.19
CA ALA A 59 -10.46 -17.09 -12.65
C ALA A 59 -11.94 -16.66 -12.65
N SER A 60 -12.77 -17.27 -13.51
CA SER A 60 -14.22 -17.05 -13.55
C SER A 60 -14.94 -17.45 -12.26
N PHE A 61 -14.42 -18.44 -11.54
CA PHE A 61 -15.02 -18.97 -10.31
C PHE A 61 -14.42 -18.31 -9.06
N TYR A 62 -13.09 -18.18 -9.00
CA TYR A 62 -12.38 -17.66 -7.82
C TYR A 62 -11.95 -16.20 -8.03
N LYS A 63 -12.90 -15.25 -8.00
CA LYS A 63 -12.59 -13.85 -8.37
C LYS A 63 -12.02 -13.00 -7.24
N ILE A 64 -12.55 -13.15 -6.02
CA ILE A 64 -12.22 -12.31 -4.87
C ILE A 64 -12.20 -13.16 -3.60
N TYR A 65 -11.16 -12.99 -2.80
CA TYR A 65 -11.16 -13.31 -1.38
C TYR A 65 -11.01 -12.03 -0.56
N ARG A 66 -11.85 -11.88 0.46
CA ARG A 66 -11.84 -10.80 1.47
C ARG A 66 -12.43 -11.37 2.77
N TYR A 67 -12.95 -10.56 3.68
CA TYR A 67 -13.67 -11.08 4.84
C TYR A 67 -14.75 -12.12 4.43
N PRO A 68 -14.90 -13.27 5.12
CA PRO A 68 -14.21 -13.67 6.35
C PRO A 68 -12.86 -14.38 6.15
N PHE A 69 -12.39 -14.56 4.91
CA PHE A 69 -11.14 -15.26 4.63
C PHE A 69 -9.91 -14.44 5.02
N ASP A 70 -9.98 -13.12 4.87
CA ASP A 70 -8.98 -12.16 5.35
C ASP A 70 -9.60 -11.32 6.47
N SER A 71 -9.04 -11.41 7.68
CA SER A 71 -9.56 -10.73 8.88
C SER A 71 -9.50 -9.20 8.80
N TYR A 72 -8.64 -8.66 7.95
CA TYR A 72 -8.50 -7.23 7.71
C TYR A 72 -9.36 -6.74 6.54
N ASP A 73 -10.17 -7.64 5.98
CA ASP A 73 -11.05 -7.38 4.83
C ASP A 73 -10.30 -6.85 3.60
N ARG A 74 -9.01 -7.21 3.48
CA ARG A 74 -8.19 -6.91 2.31
C ARG A 74 -8.72 -7.67 1.11
N ILE A 75 -8.84 -6.97 -0.02
CA ILE A 75 -9.29 -7.56 -1.28
C ILE A 75 -8.10 -8.26 -1.95
N TRP A 76 -8.16 -9.58 -2.04
CA TRP A 76 -7.33 -10.41 -2.90
C TRP A 76 -8.13 -10.76 -4.14
N GLN A 77 -7.63 -10.45 -5.33
CA GLN A 77 -8.33 -10.77 -6.58
C GLN A 77 -7.53 -11.77 -7.43
N SER A 78 -8.21 -12.47 -8.34
CA SER A 78 -7.51 -13.37 -9.26
C SER A 78 -6.56 -12.58 -10.17
N TYR A 79 -5.36 -13.12 -10.40
CA TYR A 79 -4.46 -12.60 -11.43
C TYR A 79 -5.09 -12.68 -12.83
N GLY A 80 -5.89 -13.72 -13.08
CA GLY A 80 -6.45 -14.09 -14.38
C GLY A 80 -5.91 -15.42 -14.93
N ASP A 81 -6.62 -15.97 -15.92
CA ASP A 81 -6.24 -17.21 -16.60
C ASP A 81 -5.25 -16.91 -17.74
N ILE A 82 -3.96 -16.91 -17.42
CA ILE A 82 -2.86 -16.77 -18.38
C ILE A 82 -2.59 -18.12 -19.06
N ALA A 83 -2.64 -18.16 -20.39
CA ALA A 83 -2.50 -19.39 -21.18
C ALA A 83 -1.16 -20.13 -20.96
N ALA A 84 -0.08 -19.39 -20.75
CA ALA A 84 1.25 -19.94 -20.48
C ALA A 84 1.41 -20.57 -19.08
N TRP A 85 0.44 -20.37 -18.20
CA TRP A 85 0.48 -20.85 -16.82
C TRP A 85 -0.64 -21.86 -16.56
N THR A 86 -0.44 -22.68 -15.55
CA THR A 86 -1.46 -23.48 -14.86
C THR A 86 -1.37 -23.21 -13.37
N ASN A 87 -2.17 -23.89 -12.54
CA ASN A 87 -2.04 -23.82 -11.10
C ASN A 87 -1.89 -25.20 -10.45
N ILE A 88 -1.15 -25.20 -9.34
CA ILE A 88 -1.12 -26.30 -8.38
C ILE A 88 -2.05 -25.88 -7.24
N THR A 89 -2.86 -26.81 -6.75
CA THR A 89 -3.77 -26.56 -5.63
C THR A 89 -3.62 -27.63 -4.55
N THR A 90 -4.01 -27.29 -3.33
CA THR A 90 -4.10 -28.24 -2.22
C THR A 90 -5.31 -27.94 -1.35
N THR A 91 -5.89 -29.00 -0.76
CA THR A 91 -6.91 -28.87 0.29
C THR A 91 -6.30 -28.85 1.69
N ALA A 92 -5.02 -29.22 1.81
CA ALA A 92 -4.30 -29.22 3.08
C ALA A 92 -4.13 -27.80 3.64
N ASN A 93 -3.97 -27.72 4.96
CA ASN A 93 -3.68 -26.46 5.62
C ASN A 93 -2.24 -26.03 5.30
N VAL A 94 -2.08 -24.79 4.84
CA VAL A 94 -0.79 -24.11 4.71
C VAL A 94 -0.53 -23.37 6.01
N ASP A 95 0.59 -23.66 6.66
CA ASP A 95 1.07 -22.94 7.83
C ASP A 95 1.53 -21.54 7.42
N VAL A 96 0.94 -20.52 8.06
CA VAL A 96 1.23 -19.10 7.81
C VAL A 96 2.02 -18.45 8.94
N SER A 97 2.50 -19.23 9.92
CA SER A 97 3.25 -18.74 11.08
C SER A 97 4.48 -17.91 10.71
N LYS A 98 5.17 -18.24 9.61
CA LYS A 98 6.35 -17.48 9.12
C LYS A 98 6.00 -16.35 8.17
N ALA A 99 4.78 -16.32 7.65
CA ALA A 99 4.23 -15.23 6.84
C ALA A 99 3.31 -14.32 7.66
N SER A 100 3.22 -14.53 8.98
CA SER A 100 2.23 -13.91 9.85
C SER A 100 2.44 -12.41 10.02
N SER A 101 3.63 -11.88 9.73
CA SER A 101 3.84 -10.43 9.71
C SER A 101 2.88 -9.75 8.73
N PHE A 102 2.58 -10.38 7.60
CA PHE A 102 1.70 -9.84 6.56
C PHE A 102 0.27 -10.41 6.61
N ASP A 103 -0.02 -11.32 7.53
CA ASP A 103 -1.32 -11.98 7.76
C ASP A 103 -2.05 -12.45 6.48
N ALA A 104 -1.33 -12.95 5.47
CA ALA A 104 -1.95 -13.41 4.24
C ALA A 104 -2.94 -14.58 4.50
N PRO A 105 -4.15 -14.55 3.90
CA PRO A 105 -5.17 -15.52 4.23
C PRO A 105 -4.80 -16.91 3.68
N PRO A 106 -4.86 -17.98 4.49
CA PRO A 106 -4.42 -19.31 4.06
C PRO A 106 -5.08 -19.82 2.78
N VAL A 107 -6.33 -19.43 2.50
CA VAL A 107 -7.05 -19.82 1.29
C VAL A 107 -6.38 -19.30 0.01
N VAL A 108 -5.78 -18.11 0.06
CA VAL A 108 -5.04 -17.54 -1.09
C VAL A 108 -3.78 -18.33 -1.36
N LEU A 109 -3.14 -18.84 -0.30
CA LEU A 109 -1.87 -19.55 -0.39
C LEU A 109 -2.01 -21.03 -0.79
N ARG A 110 -3.23 -21.57 -0.83
CA ARG A 110 -3.54 -22.95 -1.26
C ARG A 110 -3.58 -23.16 -2.77
N SER A 111 -3.32 -22.11 -3.55
CA SER A 111 -3.13 -22.19 -5.00
C SER A 111 -1.84 -21.47 -5.38
N ALA A 112 -1.11 -22.03 -6.33
CA ALA A 112 0.10 -21.42 -6.87
C ALA A 112 0.13 -21.49 -8.39
N ALA A 113 0.49 -20.40 -9.06
CA ALA A 113 0.78 -20.40 -10.47
C ALA A 113 2.10 -21.12 -10.74
N THR A 114 2.16 -21.84 -11.85
CA THR A 114 3.36 -22.48 -12.40
C THR A 114 3.25 -22.43 -13.93
N PRO A 115 4.35 -22.33 -14.69
CA PRO A 115 4.28 -22.45 -16.15
C PRO A 115 3.68 -23.81 -16.54
N VAL A 116 2.91 -23.84 -17.64
CA VAL A 116 2.41 -25.10 -18.23
C VAL A 116 3.58 -25.93 -18.74
N ASN A 117 4.50 -25.27 -19.44
CA ASN A 117 5.74 -25.83 -19.95
C ASN A 117 6.86 -24.80 -19.77
N GLY A 118 8.07 -25.26 -19.46
CA GLY A 118 9.25 -24.43 -19.37
C GLY A 118 9.71 -24.15 -17.94
N THR A 119 10.80 -23.38 -17.84
CA THR A 119 11.56 -23.15 -16.61
C THR A 119 11.33 -21.77 -16.02
N ARG A 120 10.39 -20.98 -16.54
CA ARG A 120 10.27 -19.56 -16.25
C ARG A 120 8.82 -19.13 -16.01
N LEU A 121 8.60 -18.32 -14.98
CA LEU A 121 7.33 -17.65 -14.68
C LEU A 121 7.58 -16.15 -14.59
N GLU A 122 6.81 -15.35 -15.32
CA GLU A 122 7.05 -13.90 -15.42
C GLU A 122 5.78 -13.07 -15.34
N PHE A 123 5.83 -12.03 -14.51
CA PHE A 123 4.80 -11.01 -14.50
C PHE A 123 5.42 -9.62 -14.46
N SER A 124 4.69 -8.66 -15.00
CA SER A 124 5.16 -7.28 -15.12
C SER A 124 4.14 -6.31 -14.55
N TRP A 125 4.62 -5.15 -14.16
CA TRP A 125 3.80 -4.00 -13.79
C TRP A 125 4.38 -2.74 -14.39
N SER A 126 3.52 -1.75 -14.59
CA SER A 126 3.89 -0.42 -15.03
C SER A 126 3.60 0.59 -13.93
N PRO A 127 4.22 1.78 -13.97
CA PRO A 127 3.92 2.83 -13.02
C PRO A 127 2.46 3.24 -13.07
N ASP A 128 1.96 3.65 -11.92
CA ASP A 128 0.62 4.21 -11.78
C ASP A 128 0.61 5.65 -12.33
N THR A 129 0.02 5.83 -13.51
CA THR A 129 -0.07 7.12 -14.19
C THR A 129 -0.97 8.13 -13.48
N SER A 130 -1.79 7.69 -12.50
CA SER A 130 -2.58 8.60 -11.66
C SER A 130 -1.75 9.27 -10.57
N GLN A 131 -0.53 8.77 -10.32
CA GLN A 131 0.41 9.41 -9.42
C GLN A 131 1.25 10.41 -10.22
N ASN A 132 1.01 11.71 -9.97
CA ASN A 132 1.80 12.84 -10.47
C ASN A 132 3.20 12.90 -9.81
N ASN A 133 3.91 11.78 -9.75
CA ASN A 133 5.26 11.74 -9.25
C ASN A 133 6.21 12.11 -10.40
N ASP A 134 7.23 12.91 -10.08
CA ASP A 134 8.41 13.05 -10.94
C ASP A 134 8.97 11.64 -11.14
N SER A 135 8.79 11.14 -12.36
CA SER A 135 8.86 9.71 -12.69
C SER A 135 10.23 9.08 -12.39
N SER A 136 11.27 9.90 -12.24
CA SER A 136 12.63 9.51 -11.88
C SER A 136 12.82 8.96 -10.45
N SER A 137 11.80 9.03 -9.58
CA SER A 137 11.90 8.66 -8.16
C SER A 137 10.93 7.56 -7.70
N ALA A 138 10.21 6.91 -8.61
CA ALA A 138 9.26 5.86 -8.24
C ALA A 138 9.98 4.66 -7.61
N ALA A 139 9.55 4.29 -6.42
CA ALA A 139 10.02 3.12 -5.70
C ALA A 139 8.84 2.17 -5.42
N TYR A 140 9.08 0.87 -5.52
CA TYR A 140 8.07 -0.16 -5.28
C TYR A 140 8.51 -1.14 -4.20
N LEU A 141 7.55 -1.51 -3.35
CA LEU A 141 7.63 -2.63 -2.42
C LEU A 141 6.91 -3.83 -3.03
N LEU A 142 7.63 -4.93 -3.17
CA LEU A 142 7.11 -6.21 -3.64
C LEU A 142 7.06 -7.22 -2.49
N LEU A 143 5.91 -7.88 -2.37
CA LEU A 143 5.72 -9.00 -1.44
C LEU A 143 5.29 -10.21 -2.25
N LEU A 144 6.19 -11.21 -2.33
CA LEU A 144 5.94 -12.46 -3.04
C LEU A 144 5.72 -13.57 -2.03
N TYR A 145 4.60 -14.28 -2.16
CA TYR A 145 4.22 -15.33 -1.24
C TYR A 145 4.48 -16.70 -1.85
N PHE A 146 5.15 -17.56 -1.08
CA PHE A 146 5.51 -18.90 -1.52
C PHE A 146 5.17 -19.96 -0.48
N ALA A 147 4.61 -21.07 -0.94
CA ALA A 147 4.47 -22.32 -0.18
C ALA A 147 4.47 -23.49 -1.17
N GLU A 148 5.27 -24.53 -0.93
CA GLU A 148 5.23 -25.74 -1.75
C GLU A 148 3.96 -26.52 -1.41
N LEU A 149 3.15 -26.80 -2.43
CA LEU A 149 1.82 -27.39 -2.26
C LEU A 149 1.81 -28.90 -2.52
N GLN A 150 2.88 -29.43 -3.13
CA GLN A 150 3.05 -30.84 -3.44
C GLN A 150 4.05 -31.47 -2.47
N GLN A 151 3.73 -32.65 -1.96
CA GLN A 151 4.70 -33.43 -1.20
C GLN A 151 5.71 -34.03 -2.17
N LEU A 152 6.92 -33.46 -2.21
CA LEU A 152 7.94 -33.86 -3.16
C LEU A 152 8.73 -35.09 -2.67
N PRO A 153 8.99 -36.09 -3.52
CA PRO A 153 9.97 -37.13 -3.24
C PRO A 153 11.36 -36.53 -3.01
N GLY A 154 12.22 -37.19 -2.22
CA GLY A 154 13.50 -36.61 -1.78
C GLY A 154 14.51 -36.28 -2.89
N ASN A 155 14.35 -36.83 -4.09
CA ASN A 155 15.17 -36.54 -5.26
C ASN A 155 14.57 -35.45 -6.17
N VAL A 156 13.37 -34.97 -5.89
CA VAL A 156 12.69 -33.93 -6.67
C VAL A 156 12.78 -32.61 -5.92
N LEU A 157 13.28 -31.60 -6.61
CA LEU A 157 13.51 -30.27 -6.05
C LEU A 157 12.81 -29.21 -6.91
N ARG A 158 12.14 -28.28 -6.22
CA ARG A 158 11.72 -27.01 -6.80
C ARG A 158 12.63 -25.91 -6.27
N ARG A 159 13.53 -25.41 -7.11
CA ARG A 159 14.44 -24.33 -6.78
C ARG A 159 14.52 -23.36 -7.94
N PHE A 160 14.47 -22.07 -7.64
CA PHE A 160 14.45 -21.03 -8.66
C PHE A 160 15.07 -19.73 -8.16
N ASP A 161 15.65 -18.98 -9.08
CA ASP A 161 16.11 -17.62 -8.86
C ASP A 161 14.96 -16.65 -9.03
N ILE A 162 14.95 -15.60 -8.21
CA ILE A 162 14.01 -14.49 -8.31
C ILE A 162 14.79 -13.32 -8.90
N LEU A 163 14.32 -12.80 -10.03
CA LEU A 163 14.95 -11.69 -10.74
C LEU A 163 13.95 -10.53 -10.84
N VAL A 164 14.45 -9.30 -10.70
CA VAL A 164 13.72 -8.09 -11.05
C VAL A 164 14.52 -7.35 -12.12
N ASP A 165 13.90 -7.12 -13.27
CA ASP A 165 14.53 -6.49 -14.44
C ASP A 165 15.85 -7.16 -14.85
N GLY A 166 15.89 -8.49 -14.70
CA GLY A 166 17.06 -9.32 -14.99
C GLY A 166 18.14 -9.34 -13.89
N ALA A 167 18.04 -8.50 -12.86
CA ALA A 167 18.97 -8.49 -11.74
C ALA A 167 18.51 -9.44 -10.62
N SER A 168 19.46 -10.17 -10.02
CA SER A 168 19.18 -11.12 -8.94
C SER A 168 18.67 -10.44 -7.67
N TRP A 169 17.56 -10.97 -7.13
CA TRP A 169 17.01 -10.59 -5.84
C TRP A 169 17.99 -10.91 -4.70
N ASN A 170 18.32 -9.92 -3.86
CA ASN A 170 19.19 -10.06 -2.68
C ASN A 170 20.53 -10.80 -2.92
N GLY A 171 21.18 -10.58 -4.07
CA GLY A 171 22.59 -10.99 -4.24
C GLY A 171 22.81 -12.50 -4.43
N SER A 172 21.96 -13.18 -5.21
CA SER A 172 22.16 -14.54 -5.75
C SER A 172 21.90 -15.73 -4.81
N ARG A 173 20.85 -15.69 -3.99
CA ARG A 173 20.34 -16.89 -3.32
C ARG A 173 19.11 -17.44 -4.03
N SER A 174 19.24 -18.61 -4.64
CA SER A 174 18.09 -19.35 -5.18
C SER A 174 17.13 -19.70 -4.05
N TYR A 175 15.84 -19.62 -4.33
CA TYR A 175 14.77 -19.86 -3.39
C TYR A 175 14.23 -21.29 -3.51
N THR A 176 13.92 -21.92 -2.37
CA THR A 176 13.29 -23.25 -2.30
C THR A 176 12.11 -23.17 -1.34
N PRO A 177 10.85 -23.18 -1.84
CA PRO A 177 9.67 -23.15 -0.99
C PRO A 177 9.57 -24.42 -0.12
N LYS A 178 9.06 -24.27 1.10
CA LYS A 178 8.86 -25.39 2.03
C LYS A 178 7.46 -25.96 1.92
N TYR A 179 7.35 -27.28 2.04
CA TYR A 179 6.07 -27.97 1.94
C TYR A 179 5.09 -27.46 3.02
N LEU A 180 3.95 -26.94 2.57
CA LEU A 180 2.86 -26.36 3.38
C LEU A 180 3.31 -25.32 4.42
N SER A 181 4.45 -24.66 4.22
CA SER A 181 4.95 -23.60 5.09
C SER A 181 5.11 -22.33 4.25
N ALA A 182 4.21 -21.38 4.45
CA ALA A 182 4.25 -20.11 3.77
C ALA A 182 5.38 -19.22 4.28
N GLU A 183 6.10 -18.62 3.34
CA GLU A 183 7.10 -17.59 3.60
C GLU A 183 6.85 -16.42 2.62
N VAL A 184 7.20 -15.21 3.05
CA VAL A 184 7.12 -14.00 2.23
C VAL A 184 8.53 -13.56 1.89
N VAL A 185 8.76 -13.32 0.61
CA VAL A 185 10.00 -12.72 0.11
C VAL A 185 9.69 -11.26 -0.22
N GLU A 186 10.37 -10.36 0.47
CA GLU A 186 10.16 -8.91 0.41
C GLU A 186 11.35 -8.19 -0.24
N GLN A 187 11.06 -7.22 -1.13
CA GLN A 187 12.04 -6.29 -1.68
C GLN A 187 11.44 -4.89 -1.66
N VAL A 188 12.11 -4.02 -0.90
CA VAL A 188 11.65 -2.66 -0.60
C VAL A 188 11.97 -1.66 -1.73
N VAL A 189 12.89 -1.99 -2.64
CA VAL A 189 13.40 -1.02 -3.60
C VAL A 189 13.58 -1.62 -4.99
N VAL A 190 12.54 -1.48 -5.81
CA VAL A 190 12.65 -1.44 -7.27
C VAL A 190 12.48 0.01 -7.69
N GLN A 191 13.49 0.59 -8.35
CA GLN A 191 13.50 1.99 -8.75
C GLN A 191 13.38 2.13 -10.26
N GLY A 192 12.54 3.06 -10.71
CA GLY A 192 12.45 3.43 -12.12
C GLY A 192 11.05 3.85 -12.57
N SER A 193 11.03 4.60 -13.66
CA SER A 193 9.81 5.04 -14.37
C SER A 193 9.35 4.04 -15.44
N GLY A 194 10.07 2.94 -15.62
CA GLY A 194 9.80 1.95 -16.67
C GLY A 194 8.76 0.91 -16.26
N GLN A 195 8.37 0.09 -17.23
CA GLN A 195 7.76 -1.19 -16.91
C GLN A 195 8.81 -2.07 -16.23
N HIS A 196 8.42 -2.71 -15.14
CA HIS A 196 9.26 -3.64 -14.40
C HIS A 196 8.75 -5.06 -14.57
N THR A 197 9.64 -6.03 -14.49
CA THR A 197 9.32 -7.45 -14.63
C THR A 197 9.95 -8.27 -13.52
N VAL A 198 9.14 -9.09 -12.86
CA VAL A 198 9.62 -10.18 -12.00
C VAL A 198 9.70 -11.44 -12.83
N SER A 199 10.86 -12.11 -12.78
CA SER A 199 11.07 -13.43 -13.36
C SER A 199 11.45 -14.43 -12.27
N LEU A 200 10.71 -15.53 -12.19
CA LEU A 200 11.11 -16.72 -11.44
C LEU A 200 11.71 -17.71 -12.43
N VAL A 201 12.94 -18.14 -12.21
CA VAL A 201 13.69 -18.97 -13.16
C VAL A 201 14.20 -20.22 -12.46
N ALA A 202 13.75 -21.40 -12.87
CA ALA A 202 14.22 -22.67 -12.34
C ALA A 202 15.75 -22.78 -12.47
N THR A 203 16.41 -23.23 -11.40
CA THR A 203 17.84 -23.49 -11.43
C THR A 203 18.16 -24.75 -12.24
N PRO A 204 19.38 -24.93 -12.76
CA PRO A 204 19.71 -26.10 -13.59
C PRO A 204 19.52 -27.45 -12.89
N ASP A 205 19.58 -27.50 -11.56
CA ASP A 205 19.36 -28.68 -10.72
C ASP A 205 17.89 -28.91 -10.36
N ALA A 206 16.98 -27.97 -10.66
CA ALA A 206 15.57 -28.09 -10.36
C ALA A 206 14.84 -28.94 -11.40
N ILE A 207 14.14 -29.97 -10.93
CA ILE A 207 13.28 -30.82 -11.77
C ILE A 207 11.92 -30.15 -12.00
N LEU A 208 11.46 -29.39 -11.02
CA LEU A 208 10.15 -28.74 -11.06
C LEU A 208 10.26 -27.25 -11.41
N PRO A 209 9.29 -26.72 -12.18
CA PRO A 209 9.24 -25.31 -12.54
C PRO A 209 9.03 -24.40 -11.32
N PRO A 210 9.26 -23.08 -11.41
CA PRO A 210 8.97 -22.14 -10.32
C PRO A 210 7.47 -22.10 -9.99
N ILE A 211 7.14 -21.68 -8.76
CA ILE A 211 5.76 -21.45 -8.31
C ILE A 211 5.61 -20.07 -7.67
N LEU A 212 4.39 -19.51 -7.70
CA LEU A 212 4.03 -18.29 -6.98
C LEU A 212 2.61 -18.40 -6.44
N ASN A 213 2.43 -18.26 -5.12
CA ASN A 213 1.13 -18.46 -4.48
C ASN A 213 0.28 -17.19 -4.49
N ALA A 214 0.90 -16.04 -4.26
CA ALA A 214 0.27 -14.74 -4.27
C ALA A 214 1.30 -13.62 -4.37
N PHE A 215 0.86 -12.39 -4.65
CA PHE A 215 1.72 -11.22 -4.48
C PHE A 215 0.96 -9.92 -4.20
N GLU A 216 1.68 -8.96 -3.64
CA GLU A 216 1.28 -7.56 -3.50
C GLU A 216 2.36 -6.64 -4.10
N ILE A 217 1.93 -5.55 -4.72
CA ILE A 217 2.83 -4.49 -5.20
C ILE A 217 2.34 -3.16 -4.66
N TYR A 218 3.18 -2.46 -3.91
CA TYR A 218 2.94 -1.11 -3.44
C TYR A 218 3.88 -0.14 -4.13
N SER A 219 3.38 1.05 -4.49
CA SER A 219 4.22 2.22 -4.74
C SER A 219 4.49 2.95 -3.43
N LEU A 220 5.74 3.32 -3.18
CA LEU A 220 6.16 4.12 -2.05
C LEU A 220 5.95 5.60 -2.39
N ARG A 221 5.29 6.32 -1.48
CA ARG A 221 5.09 7.76 -1.61
C ARG A 221 5.68 8.48 -0.41
N GLN A 222 6.72 9.27 -0.68
CA GLN A 222 7.26 10.19 0.32
C GLN A 222 6.23 11.28 0.61
N MET A 223 5.96 11.49 1.90
CA MET A 223 5.09 12.53 2.41
C MET A 223 5.96 13.74 2.73
N THR A 224 6.05 14.68 1.78
CA THR A 224 6.80 15.93 1.94
C THR A 224 6.07 16.97 2.79
N GLU A 225 4.77 16.76 3.01
CA GLU A 225 3.91 17.59 3.84
C GLU A 225 3.25 16.71 4.90
N LEU A 226 3.63 16.96 6.16
CA LEU A 226 3.05 16.30 7.31
C LEU A 226 1.91 17.14 7.87
N ALA A 227 0.98 16.46 8.55
CA ALA A 227 -0.15 17.09 9.21
C ALA A 227 0.26 18.20 10.19
N THR A 228 -0.65 19.11 10.50
CA THR A 228 -0.46 20.08 11.59
C THR A 228 -0.19 19.35 12.90
N ASN A 229 0.63 19.96 13.76
CA ASN A 229 0.86 19.47 15.11
C ASN A 229 -0.48 19.19 15.80
N ASN A 230 -0.62 18.03 16.43
CA ASN A 230 -1.88 17.60 17.00
C ASN A 230 -2.43 18.57 18.08
N GLY A 231 -1.55 19.23 18.83
CA GLY A 231 -1.91 20.28 19.79
C GLY A 231 -2.49 21.51 19.10
N ASP A 232 -1.77 22.04 18.12
CA ASP A 232 -2.22 23.20 17.32
C ASP A 232 -3.53 22.91 16.59
N ALA A 233 -3.66 21.72 15.99
CA ALA A 233 -4.86 21.30 15.28
C ALA A 233 -6.08 21.24 16.23
N LYS A 234 -5.90 20.68 17.42
CA LYS A 234 -6.95 20.62 18.45
C LYS A 234 -7.34 22.03 18.92
N ALA A 235 -6.35 22.88 19.18
CA ALA A 235 -6.58 24.26 19.61
C ALA A 235 -7.36 25.06 18.55
N MET A 236 -6.97 24.94 17.28
CA MET A 236 -7.66 25.60 16.17
C MET A 236 -9.09 25.11 15.97
N MET A 237 -9.35 23.81 16.14
CA MET A 237 -10.72 23.28 16.12
C MET A 237 -11.56 23.83 17.28
N GLY A 238 -10.96 24.01 18.46
CA GLY A 238 -11.57 24.68 19.61
C GLY A 238 -11.97 26.12 19.27
N ILE A 239 -11.01 26.95 18.85
CA ILE A 239 -11.23 28.36 18.45
C ILE A 239 -12.31 28.46 17.37
N ARG A 240 -12.22 27.63 16.32
CA ARG A 240 -13.21 27.60 15.24
C ARG A 240 -14.63 27.37 15.76
N THR A 241 -14.76 26.40 16.67
CA THR A 241 -16.07 25.97 17.20
C THR A 241 -16.63 27.01 18.16
N THR A 242 -15.82 27.52 19.09
CA THR A 242 -16.24 28.52 20.09
C THR A 242 -16.75 29.80 19.44
N TYR A 243 -16.04 30.31 18.43
CA TYR A 243 -16.41 31.56 17.76
C TYR A 243 -17.22 31.37 16.47
N MET A 244 -17.68 30.15 16.19
CA MET A 244 -18.48 29.81 15.01
C MET A 244 -17.90 30.34 13.68
N LEU A 245 -16.57 30.25 13.53
CA LEU A 245 -15.86 30.85 12.40
C LEU A 245 -16.20 30.13 11.09
N LYS A 246 -16.70 30.88 10.11
CA LYS A 246 -17.08 30.42 8.78
C LYS A 246 -16.10 30.95 7.72
N LYS A 247 -14.92 30.33 7.66
CA LYS A 247 -13.90 30.52 6.61
C LYS A 247 -13.70 29.21 5.84
N ASN A 248 -12.64 29.07 5.05
CA ASN A 248 -12.19 27.77 4.51
C ASN A 248 -11.62 26.82 5.59
N TRP A 249 -11.95 27.06 6.87
CA TRP A 249 -11.42 26.33 8.01
C TRP A 249 -12.09 24.95 8.10
N MET A 250 -11.72 24.05 7.21
CA MET A 250 -12.17 22.67 7.17
C MET A 250 -10.95 21.80 6.90
N GLY A 251 -10.90 20.62 7.52
CA GLY A 251 -9.73 19.77 7.35
C GLY A 251 -8.64 20.03 8.38
N ASP A 252 -7.42 19.74 7.97
CA ASP A 252 -6.20 20.03 8.73
C ASP A 252 -5.84 21.52 8.52
N PRO A 253 -5.43 22.26 9.57
CA PRO A 253 -5.21 23.71 9.45
C PRO A 253 -4.11 24.15 8.49
N CYS A 254 -3.02 23.38 8.37
CA CYS A 254 -1.85 23.77 7.57
C CYS A 254 -1.60 22.85 6.37
N ALA A 255 -2.05 21.59 6.42
CA ALA A 255 -1.72 20.58 5.43
C ALA A 255 -2.94 20.14 4.59
N PRO A 256 -2.77 19.99 3.27
CA PRO A 256 -1.59 20.35 2.49
C PRO A 256 -1.46 21.88 2.35
N LYS A 257 -0.23 22.36 2.09
CA LYS A 257 0.11 23.81 2.03
C LYS A 257 -0.83 24.61 1.15
N ALA A 258 -1.20 24.04 0.00
CA ALA A 258 -2.08 24.67 -0.99
C ALA A 258 -3.51 24.92 -0.47
N PHE A 259 -3.94 24.20 0.58
CA PHE A 259 -5.28 24.29 1.17
C PHE A 259 -5.23 24.69 2.65
N ALA A 260 -4.11 25.26 3.11
CA ALA A 260 -4.01 25.82 4.45
C ALA A 260 -5.14 26.83 4.73
N TRP A 261 -5.58 26.87 5.98
CA TRP A 261 -6.68 27.73 6.38
C TRP A 261 -6.35 29.22 6.20
N ASN A 262 -7.29 29.98 5.67
CA ASN A 262 -7.15 31.40 5.42
C ASN A 262 -6.95 32.14 6.73
N GLY A 263 -5.95 33.02 6.74
CA GLY A 263 -5.53 33.75 7.94
C GLY A 263 -4.56 32.96 8.82
N LEU A 264 -4.07 31.79 8.41
CA LEU A 264 -2.96 31.14 9.09
C LEU A 264 -1.65 31.37 8.35
N ASN A 265 -0.57 31.48 9.12
CA ASN A 265 0.77 31.18 8.63
C ASN A 265 1.28 29.96 9.39
N CYS A 266 1.90 29.04 8.66
CA CYS A 266 2.44 27.83 9.24
C CYS A 266 3.91 27.66 8.83
N SER A 267 4.69 27.14 9.77
CA SER A 267 6.04 26.64 9.50
C SER A 267 5.97 25.17 9.11
N TYR A 268 6.80 24.76 8.16
CA TYR A 268 6.82 23.41 7.62
C TYR A 268 8.24 22.83 7.71
N SER A 269 8.35 21.60 8.19
CA SER A 269 9.58 20.81 8.21
C SER A 269 9.42 19.60 7.29
N SER A 270 10.53 19.10 6.74
CA SER A 270 10.56 17.83 5.99
C SER A 270 10.48 16.59 6.88
N SER A 271 10.69 16.75 8.20
CA SER A 271 10.77 15.63 9.15
C SER A 271 9.83 15.79 10.36
N GLY A 272 8.99 16.81 10.39
CA GLY A 272 8.10 17.09 11.51
C GLY A 272 6.79 17.77 11.09
N PRO A 273 5.79 17.77 11.98
CA PRO A 273 4.47 18.35 11.68
C PRO A 273 4.57 19.84 11.37
N ALA A 274 3.54 20.37 10.72
CA ALA A 274 3.40 21.81 10.54
C ALA A 274 3.00 22.50 11.85
N TRP A 275 3.55 23.67 12.13
CA TRP A 275 3.24 24.46 13.33
C TRP A 275 2.66 25.80 12.95
N ILE A 276 1.65 26.25 13.67
CA ILE A 276 0.96 27.52 13.42
C ILE A 276 1.75 28.64 14.07
N THR A 277 2.24 29.56 13.25
CA THR A 277 3.06 30.70 13.69
C THR A 277 2.32 32.03 13.62
N ALA A 278 1.26 32.13 12.83
CA ALA A 278 0.37 33.29 12.84
C ALA A 278 -1.10 32.89 12.71
N LEU A 279 -1.97 33.62 13.40
CA LEU A 279 -3.42 33.49 13.34
C LEU A 279 -4.06 34.87 13.18
N ILE A 280 -4.48 35.20 11.97
CA ILE A 280 -5.06 36.49 11.61
C ILE A 280 -6.58 36.42 11.74
N LEU A 281 -7.09 37.05 12.79
CA LEU A 281 -8.52 37.12 13.10
C LEU A 281 -9.14 38.49 12.83
N SER A 282 -8.39 39.40 12.19
CA SER A 282 -8.92 40.70 11.77
C SER A 282 -10.23 40.55 10.99
N SER A 283 -11.17 41.44 11.26
CA SER A 283 -12.52 41.44 10.66
C SER A 283 -13.36 40.17 10.91
N SER A 284 -12.99 39.32 11.88
CA SER A 284 -13.74 38.09 12.18
C SER A 284 -14.87 38.29 13.21
N LEU A 285 -15.05 39.53 13.72
CA LEU A 285 -16.15 39.94 14.64
C LEU A 285 -16.35 38.98 15.82
N LEU A 286 -15.25 38.53 16.44
CA LEU A 286 -15.29 37.63 17.59
C LEU A 286 -16.03 38.31 18.76
N THR A 287 -16.88 37.56 19.45
CA THR A 287 -17.60 38.01 20.64
C THR A 287 -17.41 37.01 21.78
N GLY A 288 -17.56 37.47 23.02
CA GLY A 288 -17.39 36.64 24.22
C GLY A 288 -15.97 36.68 24.81
N ALA A 289 -15.72 35.79 25.77
CA ALA A 289 -14.43 35.67 26.44
C ALA A 289 -13.36 35.07 25.51
N VAL A 290 -12.08 35.32 25.83
CA VAL A 290 -10.94 34.70 25.14
C VAL A 290 -10.87 33.21 25.52
N ASP A 291 -10.97 32.33 24.53
CA ASP A 291 -10.95 30.89 24.72
C ASP A 291 -9.54 30.40 25.13
N PRO A 292 -9.41 29.52 26.13
CA PRO A 292 -8.10 28.99 26.55
C PRO A 292 -7.30 28.32 25.44
N SER A 293 -7.96 27.82 24.39
CA SER A 293 -7.32 27.20 23.22
C SER A 293 -6.31 28.12 22.53
N PHE A 294 -6.47 29.45 22.61
CA PHE A 294 -5.45 30.38 22.10
C PHE A 294 -4.10 30.19 22.81
N GLY A 295 -4.13 29.89 24.11
CA GLY A 295 -2.93 29.62 24.89
C GLY A 295 -2.26 28.27 24.57
N ASP A 296 -2.94 27.37 23.86
CA ASP A 296 -2.39 26.06 23.48
C ASP A 296 -1.56 26.12 22.19
N LEU A 297 -1.65 27.21 21.41
CA LEU A 297 -0.82 27.47 20.23
C LEU A 297 0.59 27.94 20.65
N LYS A 298 1.43 27.00 21.09
CA LYS A 298 2.73 27.31 21.71
C LYS A 298 3.76 27.96 20.77
N SER A 299 3.58 27.80 19.47
CA SER A 299 4.48 28.35 18.44
C SER A 299 3.96 29.66 17.82
N LEU A 300 2.85 30.19 18.32
CA LEU A 300 2.22 31.40 17.80
C LEU A 300 3.09 32.63 18.06
N GLN A 301 3.39 33.38 17.00
CA GLN A 301 4.18 34.61 17.04
C GLN A 301 3.32 35.85 16.78
N TYR A 302 2.23 35.69 16.02
CA TYR A 302 1.33 36.77 15.62
C TYR A 302 -0.14 36.35 15.80
N LEU A 303 -0.94 37.20 16.45
CA LEU A 303 -2.38 37.07 16.65
C LEU A 303 -3.09 38.39 16.29
#